data_AF-A0A846CE36-F1
#
_entry.id   AF-A0A846CE36-F1
#
_cell.length_a   1.000
_cell.length_b   1.000
_cell.length_c   1.000
_cell.angle_alpha   90.00
_cell.angle_beta   90.00
_cell.angle_gamma   90.00
#
_symmetry.space_group_name_H-M   'P 1'
#
loop_
_entity.id
_entity.type
_entity.pdbx_description
1 polymer ?
#
loop_
_entity_poly.entity_id
_entity_poly.type
_entity_poly.pdbx_seq_one_letter_code
_entity_poly.pdbx_strand_id
1 'polypeptide(L)'
;MVDTFLSIFVSIFFIVLTLTFTLISGFNLIYPVVDLFSHELLSLNFYQQELISGQFGLRIVSLILGMKTISALLDFVYQKSNIKTGYPELDNLSVNHPTSKVTAFVLGQLFIYQLATFSLWLSNLFLGFLLETKLISWALFFVVDDWAIISDYYKALKGRFFTSHLIRITFFNFLFCVVLPITFYKYFNWWTGLITFASIAILSTMSLG
;
A
#
# COMPACT_ATOMS: atom_id res chain seq x y z
N MET A 1 -5.76 -28.97 5.71
CA MET A 1 -7.15 -28.53 5.44
C MET A 1 -7.48 -27.24 6.18
N VAL A 2 -7.20 -27.15 7.48
CA VAL A 2 -7.33 -25.91 8.27
C VAL A 2 -6.45 -24.77 7.72
N ASP A 3 -5.19 -25.05 7.37
CA ASP A 3 -4.28 -24.02 6.84
C ASP A 3 -4.73 -23.46 5.48
N THR A 4 -5.25 -24.32 4.60
CA THR A 4 -5.79 -23.94 3.30
C THR A 4 -7.04 -23.07 3.46
N PHE A 5 -7.95 -23.45 4.37
CA PHE A 5 -9.16 -22.69 4.65
C PHE A 5 -8.84 -21.32 5.26
N LEU A 6 -7.94 -21.27 6.25
CA LEU A 6 -7.50 -20.02 6.87
C LEU A 6 -6.81 -19.09 5.86
N SER A 7 -5.94 -19.63 5.02
CA SER A 7 -5.28 -18.86 3.96
C SER A 7 -6.28 -18.26 2.97
N ILE A 8 -7.30 -19.03 2.57
CA ILE A 8 -8.35 -18.54 1.66
C ILE A 8 -9.19 -17.46 2.34
N PHE A 9 -9.61 -17.70 3.59
CA PHE A 9 -10.42 -16.75 4.35
C PHE A 9 -9.70 -15.41 4.57
N VAL A 10 -8.44 -15.46 5.00
CA VAL A 10 -7.58 -14.27 5.15
C VAL A 10 -7.48 -13.56 3.81
N SER A 11 -7.18 -14.26 2.73
CA SER A 11 -7.08 -13.66 1.39
C SER A 11 -8.38 -12.97 0.96
N ILE A 12 -9.53 -13.61 1.16
CA ILE A 12 -10.85 -13.03 0.84
C ILE A 12 -11.13 -11.79 1.70
N PHE A 13 -10.89 -11.86 3.01
CA PHE A 13 -11.08 -10.73 3.92
C PHE A 13 -10.27 -9.51 3.46
N PHE A 14 -9.00 -9.73 3.09
CA PHE A 14 -8.14 -8.66 2.61
C PHE A 14 -8.52 -8.15 1.22
N ILE A 15 -9.01 -9.02 0.33
CA ILE A 15 -9.57 -8.61 -0.95
C ILE A 15 -10.78 -7.69 -0.74
N VAL A 16 -11.70 -8.08 0.12
CA VAL A 16 -12.90 -7.30 0.43
C VAL A 16 -12.49 -5.97 1.06
N LEU A 17 -11.59 -5.97 2.05
CA LEU A 17 -11.06 -4.76 2.66
C LEU A 17 -10.45 -3.83 1.59
N THR A 18 -9.57 -4.37 0.75
CA THR A 18 -8.90 -3.59 -0.30
C THR A 18 -9.90 -3.02 -1.30
N LEU A 19 -10.85 -3.82 -1.79
CA LEU A 19 -11.89 -3.36 -2.71
C LEU A 19 -12.76 -2.27 -2.10
N THR A 20 -13.23 -2.47 -0.86
CA THR A 20 -14.04 -1.47 -0.16
C THR A 20 -13.28 -0.16 -0.01
N PHE A 21 -12.01 -0.19 0.42
CA PHE A 21 -11.22 1.04 0.56
C PHE A 21 -10.85 1.68 -0.76
N THR A 22 -10.59 0.90 -1.80
CA THR A 22 -10.31 1.42 -3.15
C THR A 22 -11.53 2.11 -3.72
N LEU A 23 -12.71 1.50 -3.57
CA LEU A 23 -13.98 2.07 -4.01
C LEU A 23 -14.35 3.33 -3.22
N ILE A 24 -14.23 3.30 -1.90
CA ILE A 24 -14.47 4.48 -1.04
C ILE A 24 -13.49 5.59 -1.38
N SER A 25 -12.21 5.28 -1.57
CA SER A 25 -11.19 6.28 -1.89
C SER A 25 -11.34 6.83 -3.31
N GLY A 26 -11.70 6.00 -4.27
CA GLY A 26 -12.00 6.40 -5.63
C GLY A 26 -13.22 7.30 -5.70
N PHE A 27 -14.29 6.93 -4.98
CA PHE A 27 -15.46 7.80 -4.83
C PHE A 27 -15.08 9.13 -4.17
N ASN A 28 -14.30 9.11 -3.09
CA ASN A 28 -13.82 10.31 -2.41
C ASN A 28 -12.81 11.14 -3.21
N LEU A 29 -12.19 10.60 -4.26
CA LEU A 29 -11.30 11.35 -5.15
C LEU A 29 -12.07 11.93 -6.34
N ILE A 30 -13.04 11.19 -6.87
CA ILE A 30 -13.91 11.64 -7.96
C ILE A 30 -14.89 12.70 -7.45
N TYR A 31 -15.44 12.54 -6.25
CA TYR A 31 -16.46 13.43 -5.70
C TYR A 31 -16.00 14.90 -5.65
N PRO A 32 -14.83 15.28 -5.09
CA PRO A 32 -14.35 16.67 -5.11
C PRO A 32 -14.05 17.20 -6.51
N VAL A 33 -13.65 16.33 -7.44
CA VAL A 33 -13.39 16.71 -8.84
C VAL A 33 -14.69 17.00 -9.56
N VAL A 34 -15.68 16.11 -9.43
CA VAL A 34 -17.04 16.30 -9.95
C VAL A 34 -17.68 17.54 -9.32
N ASP A 35 -17.52 17.71 -8.00
CA ASP A 35 -18.00 18.87 -7.25
C ASP A 35 -17.35 20.17 -7.74
N LEU A 36 -16.05 20.14 -8.08
CA LEU A 36 -15.32 21.29 -8.65
C LEU A 36 -15.83 21.67 -10.05
N PHE A 37 -16.26 20.69 -10.85
CA PHE A 37 -16.90 20.98 -12.13
C PHE A 37 -18.35 21.43 -11.97
N SER A 38 -19.05 21.04 -10.89
CA SER A 38 -20.42 21.48 -10.63
C SER A 38 -20.52 22.80 -9.88
N HIS A 39 -19.49 23.21 -9.15
CA HIS A 39 -19.43 24.44 -8.36
C HIS A 39 -18.19 25.24 -8.75
N GLU A 40 -18.36 26.35 -9.48
CA GLU A 40 -17.30 27.25 -9.98
C GLU A 40 -16.34 27.84 -8.92
N LEU A 41 -16.48 27.48 -7.65
CA LEU A 41 -15.86 28.14 -6.51
C LEU A 41 -15.47 27.16 -5.38
N LEU A 42 -15.09 25.92 -5.69
CA LEU A 42 -14.20 25.19 -4.77
C LEU A 42 -12.85 25.93 -4.77
N SER A 43 -12.76 26.91 -3.86
CA SER A 43 -11.64 27.81 -3.73
C SER A 43 -10.33 27.01 -3.66
N LEU A 44 -9.27 27.51 -4.32
CA LEU A 44 -7.89 27.00 -4.23
C LEU A 44 -7.48 26.63 -2.79
N ASN A 45 -8.06 27.31 -1.80
CA ASN A 45 -7.87 27.04 -0.37
C ASN A 45 -8.29 25.62 0.06
N PHE A 46 -9.37 25.05 -0.49
CA PHE A 46 -9.78 23.68 -0.19
C PHE A 46 -8.72 22.67 -0.65
N TYR A 47 -8.23 22.81 -1.89
CA TYR A 47 -7.18 21.95 -2.44
C TYR A 47 -5.85 22.12 -1.72
N GLN A 48 -5.49 23.36 -1.35
CA GLN A 48 -4.32 23.61 -0.51
C GLN A 48 -4.45 22.92 0.84
N GLN A 49 -5.63 22.98 1.48
CA GLN A 49 -5.86 22.30 2.76
C GLN A 49 -5.80 20.78 2.62
N GLU A 50 -6.37 20.19 1.57
CA GLU A 50 -6.29 18.74 1.33
C GLU A 50 -4.86 18.26 1.02
N LEU A 51 -4.07 19.08 0.33
CA LEU A 51 -2.67 18.80 0.05
C LEU A 51 -1.85 18.91 1.33
N ILE A 52 -2.00 19.99 2.10
CA ILE A 52 -1.33 20.18 3.39
C ILE A 52 -1.73 19.10 4.41
N SER A 53 -2.99 18.64 4.39
CA SER A 53 -3.47 17.58 5.28
C SER A 53 -3.03 16.18 4.85
N GLY A 54 -2.46 16.02 3.65
CA GLY A 54 -2.07 14.74 3.09
C GLY A 54 -3.27 13.86 2.67
N GLN A 55 -4.51 14.36 2.76
CA GLN A 55 -5.71 13.62 2.33
C GLN A 55 -5.67 13.30 0.84
N PHE A 56 -5.25 14.26 0.03
CA PHE A 56 -5.14 14.09 -1.40
C PHE A 56 -4.16 12.95 -1.73
N GLY A 57 -2.98 12.96 -1.09
CA GLY A 57 -1.99 11.89 -1.19
C GLY A 57 -2.54 10.54 -0.76
N LEU A 58 -3.25 10.48 0.39
CA LEU A 58 -3.84 9.25 0.90
C LEU A 58 -4.89 8.65 -0.05
N ARG A 59 -5.70 9.50 -0.72
CA ARG A 59 -6.67 9.04 -1.73
C ARG A 59 -5.97 8.46 -2.96
N ILE A 60 -4.95 9.15 -3.49
CA ILE A 60 -4.14 8.66 -4.62
C ILE A 60 -3.49 7.33 -4.26
N VAL A 61 -2.85 7.25 -3.09
CA VAL A 61 -2.24 6.01 -2.57
C VAL A 61 -3.26 4.87 -2.53
N SER A 62 -4.44 5.13 -1.96
CA SER A 62 -5.48 4.11 -1.81
C SER A 62 -5.92 3.55 -3.17
N LEU A 63 -6.02 4.40 -4.20
CA LEU A 63 -6.31 3.99 -5.57
C LEU A 63 -5.19 3.16 -6.17
N ILE A 64 -3.94 3.63 -6.08
CA ILE A 64 -2.77 2.94 -6.63
C ILE A 64 -2.62 1.56 -5.99
N LEU A 65 -2.66 1.47 -4.66
CA LEU A 65 -2.58 0.22 -3.92
C LEU A 65 -3.72 -0.72 -4.26
N GLY A 66 -4.94 -0.19 -4.39
CA GLY A 66 -6.10 -0.95 -4.83
C GLY A 66 -5.89 -1.63 -6.19
N MET A 67 -5.52 -0.84 -7.20
CA MET A 67 -5.25 -1.35 -8.55
C MET A 67 -4.08 -2.35 -8.57
N LYS A 68 -2.98 -2.05 -7.87
CA LYS A 68 -1.82 -2.94 -7.79
C LYS A 68 -2.14 -4.25 -7.08
N THR A 69 -2.95 -4.22 -6.03
CA THR A 69 -3.38 -5.42 -5.30
C THR A 69 -4.27 -6.29 -6.18
N ILE A 70 -5.25 -5.72 -6.88
CA ILE A 70 -6.09 -6.45 -7.84
C ILE A 70 -5.20 -7.09 -8.92
N SER A 71 -4.28 -6.33 -9.52
CA SER A 71 -3.36 -6.86 -10.53
C SER A 71 -2.49 -8.00 -10.00
N ALA A 72 -1.90 -7.85 -8.81
CA ALA A 72 -1.05 -8.88 -8.21
C ALA A 72 -1.83 -10.15 -7.84
N LEU A 73 -3.09 -10.02 -7.40
CA LEU A 73 -3.97 -11.15 -7.13
C LEU A 73 -4.37 -11.89 -8.40
N LEU A 74 -4.69 -11.16 -9.48
CA LEU A 74 -4.98 -11.78 -10.77
C LEU A 74 -3.75 -12.55 -11.27
N ASP A 75 -2.55 -11.98 -11.17
CA ASP A 75 -1.31 -12.67 -11.54
C ASP A 75 -1.10 -13.95 -10.72
N PHE A 76 -1.41 -13.90 -9.42
CA PHE A 76 -1.31 -15.04 -8.51
C PHE A 76 -2.32 -16.15 -8.84
N VAL A 77 -3.60 -15.80 -9.02
CA VAL A 77 -4.70 -16.74 -9.30
C VAL A 77 -4.54 -17.39 -10.67
N TYR A 78 -4.23 -16.61 -11.70
CA TYR A 78 -4.11 -17.11 -13.07
C TYR A 78 -2.73 -17.69 -13.39
N GLN A 79 -1.82 -17.73 -12.40
CA GLN A 79 -0.43 -18.17 -12.57
C GLN A 79 0.23 -17.59 -13.82
N LYS A 80 -0.05 -16.31 -14.11
CA LYS A 80 0.43 -15.63 -15.31
C LYS A 80 1.93 -15.33 -15.15
N SER A 81 2.73 -16.38 -15.26
CA SER A 81 4.16 -16.41 -14.93
C SER A 81 5.06 -16.08 -16.12
N ASN A 82 4.49 -15.95 -17.32
CA ASN A 82 5.23 -15.47 -18.48
C ASN A 82 5.37 -13.96 -18.40
N ILE A 83 6.35 -13.51 -17.60
CA ILE A 83 6.87 -12.15 -17.60
C ILE A 83 7.63 -11.96 -18.92
N LYS A 84 6.91 -11.77 -20.02
CA LYS A 84 7.50 -11.20 -21.23
C LYS A 84 7.50 -9.70 -21.03
N THR A 85 8.68 -9.14 -20.82
CA THR A 85 8.83 -7.72 -20.54
C THR A 85 8.65 -6.85 -21.79
N GLY A 86 8.71 -7.47 -22.97
CA GLY A 86 8.77 -6.75 -24.24
C GLY A 86 10.16 -6.21 -24.54
N TYR A 87 11.13 -6.44 -23.65
CA TYR A 87 12.52 -6.01 -23.77
C TYR A 87 13.43 -7.25 -23.89
N PRO A 88 14.01 -7.52 -25.07
CA PRO A 88 14.81 -8.72 -25.32
C PRO A 88 15.99 -8.89 -24.33
N GLU A 89 16.56 -7.77 -23.89
CA GLU A 89 17.67 -7.72 -22.94
C GLU A 89 17.29 -8.28 -21.55
N LEU A 90 16.06 -8.01 -21.10
CA LEU A 90 15.55 -8.47 -19.81
C LEU A 90 15.03 -9.91 -19.88
N ASP A 91 14.47 -10.28 -21.03
CA ASP A 91 13.94 -11.64 -21.27
C ASP A 91 15.05 -12.69 -21.20
N ASN A 92 16.30 -12.33 -21.54
CA ASN A 92 17.47 -13.20 -21.49
C ASN A 92 18.11 -13.34 -20.10
N LEU A 93 17.69 -12.56 -19.11
CA LEU A 93 18.26 -12.63 -17.77
C LEU A 93 17.96 -13.99 -17.11
N SER A 94 18.91 -14.52 -16.35
CA SER A 94 18.64 -15.69 -15.49
C SER A 94 17.63 -15.32 -14.40
N VAL A 95 16.76 -16.28 -14.05
CA VAL A 95 15.83 -16.15 -12.93
C VAL A 95 16.62 -16.20 -11.63
N ASN A 96 16.55 -15.13 -10.82
CA ASN A 96 17.27 -15.06 -9.55
C ASN A 96 16.47 -15.71 -8.40
N HIS A 97 15.15 -15.53 -8.42
CA HIS A 97 14.23 -16.11 -7.45
C HIS A 97 13.04 -16.78 -8.14
N PRO A 98 12.48 -17.86 -7.57
CA PRO A 98 11.23 -18.45 -8.06
C PRO A 98 10.14 -17.38 -8.17
N THR A 99 9.37 -17.38 -9.26
CA THR A 99 8.29 -16.41 -9.50
C THR A 99 7.28 -16.38 -8.35
N SER A 100 7.04 -17.51 -7.69
CA SER A 100 6.18 -17.59 -6.50
C SER A 100 6.69 -16.75 -5.33
N LYS A 101 8.01 -16.73 -5.08
CA LYS A 101 8.63 -15.88 -4.05
C LYS A 101 8.53 -14.40 -4.41
N VAL A 102 8.73 -14.07 -5.69
CA VAL A 102 8.60 -12.71 -6.22
C VAL A 102 7.17 -12.19 -5.98
N THR A 103 6.16 -12.97 -6.35
CA THR A 103 4.76 -12.60 -6.17
C THR A 103 4.38 -12.51 -4.68
N ALA A 104 4.86 -13.45 -3.85
CA ALA A 104 4.61 -13.41 -2.41
C ALA A 104 5.21 -12.16 -1.75
N PHE A 105 6.45 -11.78 -2.11
CA PHE A 105 7.06 -10.54 -1.64
C PHE A 105 6.23 -9.31 -2.05
N VAL A 106 5.80 -9.26 -3.32
CA VAL A 106 5.01 -8.13 -3.82
C VAL A 106 3.69 -8.00 -3.07
N LEU A 107 2.98 -9.11 -2.87
CA LEU A 107 1.74 -9.14 -2.09
C LEU A 107 1.97 -8.75 -0.63
N GLY A 108 3.07 -9.20 -0.02
CA GLY A 108 3.43 -8.83 1.36
C GLY A 108 3.64 -7.32 1.54
N GLN A 109 4.35 -6.67 0.63
CA GLN A 109 4.54 -5.21 0.67
C GLN A 109 3.24 -4.44 0.43
N LEU A 110 2.45 -4.87 -0.56
CA LEU A 110 1.13 -4.27 -0.80
C LEU A 110 0.24 -4.37 0.43
N PHE A 111 0.31 -5.48 1.16
CA PHE A 111 -0.43 -5.65 2.40
C PHE A 111 0.01 -4.67 3.49
N ILE A 112 1.33 -4.48 3.68
CA ILE A 112 1.86 -3.49 4.64
C ILE A 112 1.30 -2.11 4.34
N TYR A 113 1.35 -1.69 3.07
CA TYR A 113 0.88 -0.38 2.66
C TYR A 113 -0.65 -0.26 2.74
N GLN A 114 -1.39 -1.33 2.47
CA GLN A 114 -2.84 -1.36 2.63
C GLN A 114 -3.23 -1.21 4.11
N LEU A 115 -2.52 -1.90 5.01
CA LEU A 115 -2.72 -1.79 6.45
C LEU A 115 -2.38 -0.38 6.94
N ALA A 116 -1.26 0.20 6.48
CA ALA A 116 -0.89 1.57 6.79
C ALA A 116 -1.96 2.57 6.31
N THR A 117 -2.43 2.41 5.07
CA THR A 117 -3.51 3.21 4.47
C THR A 117 -4.80 3.11 5.28
N PHE A 118 -5.21 1.89 5.65
CA PHE A 118 -6.38 1.63 6.49
C PHE A 118 -6.27 2.34 7.84
N SER A 119 -5.13 2.17 8.49
CA SER A 119 -4.79 2.81 9.76
C SER A 119 -4.88 4.33 9.68
N LEU A 120 -4.40 4.95 8.60
CA LEU A 120 -4.49 6.40 8.41
C LEU A 120 -5.92 6.86 8.17
N TRP A 121 -6.70 6.16 7.35
CA TRP A 121 -8.12 6.48 7.18
C TRP A 121 -8.89 6.38 8.49
N LEU A 122 -8.66 5.32 9.26
CA LEU A 122 -9.26 5.15 10.57
C LEU A 122 -8.89 6.30 11.51
N SER A 123 -7.60 6.64 11.56
CA SER A 123 -7.13 7.77 12.36
C SER A 123 -7.76 9.09 11.94
N ASN A 124 -7.87 9.36 10.63
CA ASN A 124 -8.47 10.58 10.11
C ASN A 124 -9.97 10.67 10.42
N LEU A 125 -10.70 9.54 10.38
CA LEU A 125 -12.13 9.49 10.70
C LEU A 125 -12.42 9.80 12.18
N PHE A 126 -11.60 9.29 13.10
CA PHE A 126 -11.86 9.40 14.54
C PHE A 126 -11.13 10.58 15.22
N LEU A 127 -9.99 11.01 14.68
CA LEU A 127 -9.09 11.96 15.35
C LEU A 127 -8.82 13.21 14.50
N GLY A 128 -9.24 13.22 13.23
CA GLY A 128 -8.91 14.26 12.27
C GLY A 128 -7.44 14.24 11.83
N PHE A 129 -6.98 15.35 11.26
CA PHE A 129 -5.65 15.48 10.64
C PHE A 129 -4.60 15.96 11.64
N LEU A 130 -4.11 15.02 12.45
CA LEU A 130 -2.98 15.24 13.35
C LEU A 130 -1.67 15.38 12.57
N LEU A 131 -0.66 16.00 13.17
CA LEU A 131 0.64 16.19 12.52
C LEU A 131 1.29 14.84 12.17
N GLU A 132 1.20 13.87 13.07
CA GLU A 132 1.73 12.52 12.87
C GLU A 132 1.07 11.83 11.68
N THR A 133 -0.27 11.92 11.56
CA THR A 133 -1.00 11.28 10.46
C THR A 133 -0.72 11.95 9.13
N LYS A 134 -0.54 13.28 9.10
CA LYS A 134 -0.10 14.03 7.91
C LYS A 134 1.27 13.56 7.43
N LEU A 135 2.25 13.48 8.34
CA LEU A 135 3.62 13.06 8.00
C LEU A 135 3.65 11.63 7.47
N ILE A 136 2.92 10.71 8.12
CA ILE A 136 2.83 9.32 7.64
C ILE A 136 2.08 9.25 6.30
N SER A 137 1.04 10.05 6.08
CA SER A 137 0.32 10.07 4.79
C SER A 137 1.23 10.49 3.64
N TRP A 138 2.06 11.52 3.85
CA TRP A 138 3.07 11.93 2.87
C TRP A 138 4.17 10.88 2.67
N ALA A 139 4.68 10.29 3.76
CA ALA A 139 5.65 9.19 3.68
C ALA A 139 5.10 8.00 2.89
N LEU A 140 3.82 7.68 3.10
CA LEU A 140 3.11 6.62 2.40
C LEU A 140 2.94 6.94 0.91
N PHE A 141 2.65 8.19 0.55
CA PHE A 141 2.62 8.62 -0.85
C PHE A 141 3.95 8.35 -1.57
N PHE A 142 5.07 8.80 -0.99
CA PHE A 142 6.38 8.63 -1.61
C PHE A 142 6.80 7.15 -1.72
N VAL A 143 6.57 6.34 -0.68
CA VAL A 143 6.96 4.93 -0.76
C VAL A 143 6.07 4.14 -1.71
N VAL A 144 4.78 4.48 -1.84
CA VAL A 144 3.87 3.78 -2.74
C VAL A 144 4.14 4.12 -4.19
N ASP A 145 4.50 5.37 -4.50
CA ASP A 145 4.93 5.77 -5.84
C ASP A 145 6.19 4.99 -6.26
N ASP A 146 7.22 5.01 -5.42
CA ASP A 146 8.43 4.22 -5.63
C ASP A 146 8.12 2.72 -5.73
N TRP A 147 7.27 2.20 -4.85
CA TRP A 147 6.91 0.79 -4.84
C TRP A 147 6.14 0.37 -6.09
N ALA A 148 5.24 1.21 -6.61
CA ALA A 148 4.53 0.93 -7.84
C ALA A 148 5.52 0.70 -8.98
N ILE A 149 6.55 1.55 -9.07
CA ILE A 149 7.65 1.45 -10.03
C ILE A 149 8.50 0.19 -9.77
N ILE A 150 8.91 -0.04 -8.53
CA ILE A 150 9.73 -1.19 -8.13
C ILE A 150 9.02 -2.51 -8.40
N SER A 151 7.71 -2.61 -8.12
CA SER A 151 6.94 -3.85 -8.30
C SER A 151 6.90 -4.30 -9.76
N ASP A 152 6.84 -3.35 -10.70
CA ASP A 152 6.84 -3.62 -12.14
C ASP A 152 8.25 -4.01 -12.60
N TYR A 153 9.28 -3.28 -12.16
CA TYR A 153 10.67 -3.61 -12.49
C TYR A 153 11.14 -4.90 -11.83
N TYR A 154 10.71 -5.21 -10.61
CA TYR A 154 11.13 -6.41 -9.89
C TYR A 154 10.65 -7.67 -10.58
N LYS A 155 9.41 -7.63 -11.10
CA LYS A 155 8.89 -8.66 -12.01
C LYS A 155 9.77 -8.72 -13.28
N ALA A 156 9.99 -7.58 -13.94
CA ALA A 156 10.76 -7.52 -15.18
C ALA A 156 12.22 -8.01 -15.04
N LEU A 157 12.86 -7.75 -13.90
CA LEU A 157 14.23 -8.11 -13.58
C LEU A 157 14.37 -9.52 -12.97
N LYS A 158 13.28 -10.29 -12.95
CA LYS A 158 13.22 -11.68 -12.46
C LYS A 158 13.71 -11.83 -11.02
N GLY A 159 13.29 -10.91 -10.16
CA GLY A 159 13.60 -10.97 -8.74
C GLY A 159 14.86 -10.23 -8.31
N ARG A 160 15.37 -9.25 -9.08
CA ARG A 160 16.51 -8.42 -8.66
C ARG A 160 16.03 -7.07 -8.14
N PHE A 161 16.56 -6.65 -6.99
CA PHE A 161 16.36 -5.30 -6.44
C PHE A 161 17.62 -4.45 -6.60
N PHE A 162 17.42 -3.17 -6.90
CA PHE A 162 18.46 -2.19 -6.64
C PHE A 162 18.54 -1.92 -5.13
N THR A 163 19.75 -1.87 -4.59
CA THR A 163 20.00 -1.69 -3.15
C THR A 163 19.38 -0.39 -2.61
N SER A 164 19.39 0.68 -3.40
CA SER A 164 18.80 1.97 -3.03
C SER A 164 17.29 1.87 -2.72
N HIS A 165 16.54 1.10 -3.51
CA HIS A 165 15.13 0.87 -3.31
C HIS A 165 14.85 0.02 -2.07
N LEU A 166 15.65 -1.04 -1.85
CA LEU A 166 15.54 -1.87 -0.65
C LEU A 166 15.75 -1.07 0.63
N ILE A 167 16.76 -0.19 0.66
CA ILE A 167 17.02 0.69 1.80
C ILE A 167 15.81 1.60 2.06
N ARG A 168 15.27 2.21 1.01
CA ARG A 168 14.12 3.11 1.12
C ARG A 168 12.86 2.40 1.63
N ILE A 169 12.52 1.23 1.07
CA ILE A 169 11.40 0.40 1.55
C ILE A 169 11.59 0.05 3.02
N THR A 170 12.80 -0.41 3.39
CA THR A 170 13.11 -0.79 4.77
C THR A 170 12.94 0.39 5.73
N PHE A 171 13.43 1.57 5.34
CA PHE A 171 13.27 2.80 6.12
C PHE A 171 11.80 3.17 6.35
N PHE A 172 10.97 3.16 5.29
CA PHE A 172 9.56 3.50 5.43
C PHE A 172 8.76 2.42 6.18
N ASN A 173 9.06 1.14 5.97
CA ASN A 173 8.45 0.05 6.74
C ASN A 173 8.78 0.18 8.22
N PHE A 174 10.02 0.51 8.56
CA PHE A 174 10.42 0.81 9.94
C PHE A 174 9.67 2.03 10.49
N LEU A 175 9.56 3.11 9.71
CA LEU A 175 8.80 4.30 10.09
C LEU A 175 7.33 3.96 10.39
N PHE A 176 6.67 3.16 9.55
CA PHE A 176 5.30 2.71 9.78
C PHE A 176 5.17 1.81 11.00
N CYS A 177 6.12 0.90 11.20
CA CYS A 177 6.21 0.05 12.39
C CYS A 177 6.28 0.85 13.69
N VAL A 178 6.84 2.06 13.68
CA VAL A 178 7.00 2.86 14.90
C VAL A 178 5.86 3.87 15.04
N VAL A 179 5.63 4.70 14.02
CA VAL A 179 4.77 5.87 14.15
C VAL A 179 3.29 5.49 14.19
N LEU A 180 2.84 4.51 13.41
CA LEU A 180 1.43 4.09 13.44
C LEU A 180 1.05 3.49 14.80
N PRO A 181 1.79 2.50 15.36
CA PRO A 181 1.49 1.98 16.69
C PRO A 181 1.50 3.03 17.80
N ILE A 182 2.45 3.97 17.78
CA ILE A 182 2.49 5.07 18.75
C ILE A 182 1.22 5.93 18.63
N THR A 183 0.79 6.24 17.40
CA THR A 183 -0.43 7.00 17.16
C THR A 183 -1.65 6.25 17.70
N PHE A 184 -1.79 4.95 17.40
CA PHE A 184 -2.90 4.14 17.91
C PHE A 184 -2.89 3.99 19.43
N TYR A 185 -1.71 3.83 20.03
CA TYR A 185 -1.53 3.78 21.48
C TYR A 185 -2.00 5.09 22.14
N LYS A 186 -1.58 6.24 21.59
CA LYS A 186 -1.91 7.57 22.14
C LYS A 186 -3.41 7.87 22.09
N TYR A 187 -4.08 7.49 21.01
CA TYR A 187 -5.41 8.03 20.69
C TYR A 187 -6.57 7.03 20.74
N PHE A 188 -6.29 5.72 20.77
CA PHE A 188 -7.31 4.69 20.89
C PHE A 188 -7.15 3.89 22.18
N ASN A 189 -6.22 2.93 22.18
CA ASN A 189 -5.83 2.14 23.34
C ASN A 189 -4.55 1.36 23.04
N TRP A 190 -3.98 0.75 24.07
CA TRP A 190 -2.73 0.01 23.93
C TRP A 190 -2.86 -1.29 23.11
N TRP A 191 -4.04 -1.92 23.10
CA TRP A 191 -4.30 -3.14 22.34
C TRP A 191 -4.26 -2.89 20.83
N THR A 192 -4.89 -1.81 20.35
CA THR A 192 -4.87 -1.45 18.93
C THR A 192 -3.45 -1.12 18.47
N GLY A 193 -2.69 -0.37 19.28
CA GLY A 193 -1.27 -0.10 19.00
C GLY A 193 -0.45 -1.38 18.87
N LEU A 194 -0.61 -2.33 19.80
CA LEU A 194 0.10 -3.61 19.77
C LEU A 194 -0.24 -4.45 18.54
N ILE A 195 -1.53 -4.55 18.18
CA ILE A 195 -1.98 -5.31 17.00
C ILE A 195 -1.40 -4.71 15.71
N THR A 196 -1.41 -3.38 15.58
CA THR A 196 -0.82 -2.68 14.43
C THR A 196 0.69 -2.93 14.37
N PHE A 197 1.40 -2.84 15.50
CA PHE A 197 2.83 -3.12 15.56
C PHE A 197 3.15 -4.55 15.11
N ALA A 198 2.49 -5.54 15.71
CA ALA A 198 2.71 -6.95 15.42
C ALA A 198 2.47 -7.26 13.93
N SER A 199 1.40 -6.69 13.37
CA SER A 199 1.04 -6.91 11.97
C SER A 199 2.10 -6.36 11.02
N ILE A 200 2.51 -5.10 11.19
CA ILE A 200 3.53 -4.48 10.31
C ILE A 200 4.90 -5.16 10.51
N ALA A 201 5.26 -5.51 11.76
CA ALA A 201 6.54 -6.14 12.07
C ALA A 201 6.66 -7.54 11.43
N ILE A 202 5.63 -8.38 11.57
CA ILE A 202 5.61 -9.72 10.95
C ILE A 202 5.76 -9.59 9.44
N LEU A 203 4.96 -8.75 8.79
CA LEU A 203 5.02 -8.58 7.35
C LEU A 203 6.36 -8.01 6.87
N SER A 204 6.95 -7.09 7.63
CA SER A 204 8.26 -6.52 7.31
C SER A 204 9.34 -7.59 7.33
N THR A 205 9.33 -8.50 8.32
CA THR A 205 10.27 -9.62 8.37
C THR A 205 10.07 -10.62 7.23
N MET A 206 8.81 -10.91 6.86
CA MET A 206 8.50 -11.79 5.72
C MET A 206 8.92 -11.18 4.38
N SER A 207 9.06 -9.87 4.32
CA SER A 207 9.49 -9.18 3.11
C SER A 207 11.02 -9.18 2.92
N LEU A 208 11.81 -9.22 4.00
CA LEU A 208 13.28 -9.12 3.89
C LEU A 208 13.99 -10.47 3.67
N GLY A 209 13.28 -11.59 3.71
CA GLY A 209 13.83 -12.96 3.57
C GLY A 209 13.53 -13.61 2.22
#